data_AF-V9G8E3-F1
#
_entry.id   AF-V9G8E3-F1
#
_cell.length_a   1.000
_cell.length_b   1.000
_cell.length_c   1.000
_cell.angle_alpha   90.00
_cell.angle_beta   90.00
_cell.angle_gamma   90.00
#
_symmetry.space_group_name_H-M   'P 1'
#
loop_
_entity.id
_entity.type
_entity.pdbx_description
1 polymer ?
#
loop_
_entity_poly.entity_id
_entity_poly.type
_entity_poly.pdbx_seq_one_letter_code
_entity_poly.pdbx_strand_id
1 'polypeptide(L)' 'MYNVLIADDEIEVREGLKLKVDWEEIGFRITGEASNGLEARVYWLHGGMICSLRI' A
#
# COMPACT_ATOMS: atom_id res chain seq x y z
N MET A 1 -9.74 12.22 -0.75
CA MET A 1 -9.44 10.83 -0.36
C MET A 1 -8.50 10.25 -1.39
N TYR A 2 -7.35 9.75 -0.97
CA TYR A 2 -6.33 9.22 -1.87
C TYR A 2 -6.21 7.70 -1.71
N ASN A 3 -6.17 6.98 -2.82
CA ASN A 3 -6.04 5.53 -2.83
C ASN A 3 -4.57 5.13 -2.70
N VAL A 4 -4.25 4.28 -1.72
CA VAL A 4 -2.90 3.81 -1.44
C VAL A 4 -2.80 2.31 -1.65
N LEU A 5 -1.74 1.90 -2.34
CA LEU A 5 -1.28 0.53 -2.41
C LEU A 5 -0.05 0.34 -1.52
N ILE A 6 -0.10 -0.66 -0.64
CA ILE A 6 1.06 -1.08 0.16
C ILE A 6 1.78 -2.19 -0.62
N ALA A 7 3.02 -1.95 -1.02
CA ALA A 7 3.82 -2.93 -1.76
C ALA A 7 5.08 -3.31 -0.98
N ASP A 8 5.14 -4.56 -0.51
CA ASP A 8 6.25 -5.11 0.28
C ASP A 8 6.24 -6.63 0.19
N ASP A 9 7.41 -7.28 0.08
CA ASP A 9 7.54 -8.74 0.01
C ASP A 9 7.39 -9.44 1.37
N GLU A 10 7.47 -8.69 2.48
CA GLU A 10 7.29 -9.19 3.83
C GLU A 10 5.88 -8.89 4.36
N ILE A 11 5.13 -9.94 4.72
CA ILE A 11 3.76 -9.81 5.26
C ILE A 11 3.76 -9.02 6.58
N GLU A 12 4.77 -9.23 7.42
CA GLU A 12 4.89 -8.58 8.73
C GLU A 12 4.99 -7.06 8.61
N VAL A 13 5.67 -6.56 7.57
CA VAL A 13 5.78 -5.12 7.27
C VAL A 13 4.43 -4.56 6.83
N ARG A 14 3.69 -5.28 5.96
CA ARG A 14 2.36 -4.83 5.50
C ARG A 14 1.35 -4.74 6.63
N GLU A 15 1.28 -5.77 7.47
CA GLU A 15 0.40 -5.76 8.65
C GLU A 15 0.83 -4.66 9.65
N GLY A 16 2.13 -4.52 9.87
CA GLY A 16 2.68 -3.45 10.71
C GLY A 16 2.28 -2.05 10.24
N LEU A 17 2.29 -1.80 8.92
CA LEU A 17 1.89 -0.52 8.33
C LEU A 17 0.39 -0.24 8.44
N LYS A 18 -0.46 -1.25 8.28
CA LYS A 18 -1.91 -1.10 8.48
C LYS A 18 -2.26 -0.74 9.91
N LEU A 19 -1.54 -1.31 10.88
CA LEU A 19 -1.82 -1.14 12.31
C LEU A 19 -1.17 0.11 12.90
N LYS A 20 -0.02 0.55 12.38
CA LYS A 20 0.72 1.71 12.93
C LYS A 20 0.24 3.05 12.41
N VAL A 21 -0.40 3.09 11.24
CA VAL A 21 -0.79 4.33 10.56
C VAL A 21 -2.31 4.39 10.47
N ASP A 22 -2.88 5.51 10.90
CA ASP A 22 -4.33 5.73 10.79
C ASP A 22 -4.66 6.33 9.41
N TRP A 23 -4.73 5.46 8.41
CA TRP A 23 -4.82 5.85 7.00
C TRP A 23 -6.04 6.73 6.71
N GLU A 24 -7.20 6.41 7.31
CA GLU A 24 -8.44 7.14 7.09
C GLU A 24 -8.37 8.57 7.65
N GLU A 25 -7.75 8.76 8.83
CA GLU A 25 -7.57 10.07 9.45
C GLU A 25 -6.69 10.98 8.58
N ILE A 26 -5.66 10.41 7.94
CA ILE A 26 -4.75 11.14 7.05
C ILE A 26 -5.40 11.38 5.67
N GLY A 27 -6.62 10.88 5.44
CA GLY A 27 -7.36 11.04 4.18
C GLY A 27 -6.91 10.08 3.08
N PHE A 28 -6.27 8.99 3.47
CA PHE A 28 -5.88 7.87 2.60
C PHE A 28 -6.81 6.67 2.81
N ARG A 29 -6.93 5.85 1.78
CA ARG A 29 -7.62 4.56 1.85
C ARG A 29 -6.74 3.49 1.23
N ILE A 30 -6.47 2.43 1.98
CA ILE A 30 -5.75 1.28 1.45
C ILE A 30 -6.67 0.56 0.46
N THR A 31 -6.24 0.50 -0.80
CA THR A 31 -7.01 -0.14 -1.89
C THR A 31 -6.47 -1.50 -2.29
N GLY A 32 -5.33 -1.90 -1.74
CA GLY A 32 -4.77 -3.23 -1.97
C GLY A 32 -3.38 -3.39 -1.38
N GLU A 33 -2.86 -4.60 -1.54
CA GLU A 33 -1.51 -4.98 -1.19
C GLU A 33 -0.85 -5.67 -2.36
N ALA A 34 0.45 -5.50 -2.48
CA ALA A 34 1.26 -6.21 -3.47
C ALA A 34 2.46 -6.84 -2.78
N SER A 35 2.70 -8.12 -3.05
CA SER A 35 3.86 -8.85 -2.51
C SER A 35 5.10 -8.75 -3.38
N ASN A 36 4.98 -8.11 -4.55
CA ASN A 36 6.06 -7.97 -5.51
C ASN A 36 5.76 -6.82 -6.50
N GLY A 37 6.78 -6.42 -7.26
CA GLY A 37 6.68 -5.33 -8.23
C GLY A 37 5.73 -5.60 -9.42
N LEU A 38 5.41 -6.87 -9.73
CA LEU A 38 4.47 -7.20 -10.80
C LEU A 38 3.04 -6.97 -10.35
N GLU A 39 2.68 -7.45 -9.16
CA GLU A 39 1.40 -7.16 -8.51
C GLU A 39 1.22 -5.67 -8.32
N ALA A 40 2.25 -4.96 -7.84
CA ALA A 40 2.19 -3.52 -7.65
C ALA A 40 1.91 -2.76 -8.96
N ARG A 41 2.49 -3.25 -10.07
CA ARG A 41 2.29 -2.68 -11.40
C ARG A 41 0.85 -2.82 -11.88
N VAL A 42 0.17 -3.93 -11.57
CA VAL A 42 -1.25 -4.11 -11.93
C VAL A 42 -2.08 -2.99 -11.30
N TYR A 43 -1.91 -2.73 -10.01
CA TYR A 43 -2.62 -1.67 -9.31
C TYR A 43 -2.26 -0.26 -9.79
N TRP A 44 -1.00 -0.04 -10.19
CA TRP A 44 -0.55 1.26 -10.71
C TRP A 44 -1.24 1.63 -12.01
N LEU A 45 -1.40 0.66 -12.92
CA LEU A 45 -2.08 0.86 -14.20
C LEU A 45 -3.58 1.15 -14.04
N HIS A 46 -4.17 0.78 -12.90
CA HIS A 46 -5.56 1.08 -12.55
C HIS A 46 -5.75 2.40 -11.80
N GLY A 47 -4.71 3.24 -11.67
CA GLY A 47 -4.82 4.59 -11.11
C GLY A 47 -4.64 4.71 -9.59
N GLY A 48 -4.05 3.69 -8.94
CA GLY A 48 -3.67 3.76 -7.52
C GLY A 48 -2.30 4.42 -7.31
N MET A 49 -2.13 5.21 -6.25
CA MET A 49 -0.81 5.70 -5.82
C MET A 49 -0.11 4.61 -5.00
N ILE A 50 1.16 4.33 -5.31
CA ILE A 50 1.96 3.32 -4.58
C ILE A 50 2.68 4.00 -3.41
N CYS A 51 2.46 3.50 -2.20
CA CYS A 51 3.31 3.79 -1.06
C CYS A 51 4.30 2.62 -0.93
N SER A 52 5.53 2.83 -1.41
CA SER A 52 6.63 1.88 -1.21
C SER A 52 7.46 2.40 -0.04
N LEU A 53 7.38 1.72 1.10
CA LEU A 53 8.23 2.02 2.24
C LEU A 53 9.46 1.11 2.15
N ARG A 54 10.58 1.66 1.67
CA ARG A 54 11.86 0.97 1.73
C ARG A 54 12.48 1.32 3.09
N ILE A 55 12.32 0.44 4.08
CA ILE A 55 13.04 0.55 5.36
C ILE A 55 14.47 0.04 5.16
#